data_AF-A0A1L8WQQ7-F1
#
_entry.id   AF-A0A1L8WQQ7-F1
#
_cell.length_a   1.000
_cell.length_b   1.000
_cell.length_c   1.000
_cell.angle_alpha   90.00
_cell.angle_beta   90.00
_cell.angle_gamma   90.00
#
_symmetry.space_group_name_H-M   'P 1'
#
loop_
_entity.id
_entity.type
_entity.pdbx_description
1 polymer ?
#
loop_
_entity_poly.entity_id
_entity_poly.type
_entity_poly.pdbx_seq_one_letter_code
_entity_poly.pdbx_strand_id
1 'polypeptide(L)'
;MFLAEDFLLKEEWAKKLYHSYAKKMPIIDYHCHLSPKEIYENKNFKNLTEAWLSGDHYKWRLMRACGVSEDKITGQASDFEKFFA
;
A
#
# COMPACT_ATOMS: atom_id res chain seq x y z
N MET A 1 -14.30 7.99 -14.68
CA MET A 1 -13.09 8.49 -13.99
C MET A 1 -12.51 7.36 -13.15
N PHE A 2 -11.21 7.06 -13.25
CA PHE A 2 -10.56 6.01 -12.47
C PHE A 2 -10.44 6.45 -11.00
N LEU A 3 -10.64 5.52 -10.05
CA LEU A 3 -10.63 5.78 -8.59
C LEU A 3 -11.47 7.01 -8.16
N ALA A 4 -12.66 7.19 -8.76
CA ALA A 4 -13.60 8.24 -8.36
C ALA A 4 -14.32 7.90 -7.04
N GLU A 5 -15.12 8.83 -6.52
CA GLU A 5 -15.89 8.68 -5.26
C GLU A 5 -16.74 7.39 -5.20
N ASP A 6 -17.27 6.94 -6.34
CA ASP A 6 -18.08 5.73 -6.45
C ASP A 6 -17.27 4.52 -6.95
N PHE A 7 -15.96 4.48 -6.73
CA PHE A 7 -15.11 3.36 -7.12
C PHE A 7 -15.63 2.04 -6.53
N LEU A 8 -15.89 1.06 -7.40
CA LEU A 8 -16.55 -0.23 -7.10
C LEU A 8 -18.04 -0.15 -6.72
N LEU A 9 -18.65 1.04 -6.62
CA LEU A 9 -20.05 1.24 -6.21
C LEU A 9 -20.95 1.46 -7.44
N LYS A 10 -21.48 0.37 -8.00
CA LYS A 10 -22.30 0.43 -9.24
C LYS A 10 -23.74 0.86 -9.00
N GLU A 11 -24.31 0.49 -7.86
CA GLU A 11 -25.74 0.67 -7.54
C GLU A 11 -25.97 1.80 -6.54
N GLU A 12 -27.13 2.46 -6.62
CA GLU A 12 -27.50 3.55 -5.69
C GLU A 12 -27.53 3.12 -4.22
N TRP A 13 -27.96 1.87 -3.95
CA TRP A 13 -27.90 1.32 -2.60
C TRP A 13 -26.47 1.13 -2.10
N ALA A 14 -25.53 0.71 -2.97
CA ALA A 14 -24.13 0.55 -2.60
C ALA A 14 -23.50 1.90 -2.24
N LYS A 15 -23.77 2.93 -3.05
CA LYS A 15 -23.37 4.31 -2.78
C LYS A 15 -23.93 4.81 -1.45
N LYS A 16 -25.23 4.63 -1.22
CA LYS A 16 -25.89 5.05 0.03
C LYS A 16 -25.29 4.37 1.25
N LEU A 17 -25.09 3.05 1.20
CA LEU A 17 -24.52 2.27 2.30
C LEU A 17 -23.09 2.72 2.62
N TYR A 18 -22.25 2.87 1.59
CA TYR A 18 -20.86 3.29 1.78
C TYR A 18 -20.74 4.74 2.27
N HIS A 19 -21.33 5.69 1.55
CA HIS A 19 -21.15 7.12 1.81
C HIS A 19 -21.87 7.61 3.07
N SER A 20 -23.04 7.05 3.38
CA SER A 20 -23.84 7.50 4.53
C SER A 20 -23.37 6.87 5.83
N TYR A 21 -22.89 5.62 5.78
CA TYR A 21 -22.60 4.80 6.96
C TYR A 21 -21.15 4.29 6.97
N ALA A 22 -20.77 3.41 6.04
CA ALA A 22 -19.53 2.63 6.17
C ALA A 22 -18.25 3.48 6.24
N LYS A 23 -18.11 4.51 5.39
CA LYS A 23 -16.87 5.31 5.30
C LYS A 23 -16.55 6.13 6.56
N LYS A 24 -17.52 6.31 7.46
CA LYS A 24 -17.37 7.07 8.70
C LYS A 24 -17.00 6.19 9.89
N MET A 25 -17.09 4.87 9.73
CA MET A 25 -16.77 3.93 10.81
C MET A 25 -15.27 3.93 11.09
N PRO A 26 -14.85 3.78 12.35
CA PRO A 26 -13.44 3.60 12.67
C PRO A 26 -12.94 2.26 12.11
N ILE A 27 -11.62 2.19 11.92
CA ILE A 27 -10.94 0.94 11.57
C ILE A 27 -10.63 0.17 12.85
N ILE A 28 -11.02 -1.09 12.89
CA ILE A 28 -10.66 -2.04 13.95
C ILE A 28 -9.82 -3.13 13.30
N ASP A 29 -8.49 -2.95 13.33
CA ASP A 29 -7.52 -3.86 12.70
C ASP A 29 -6.92 -4.82 13.74
N TYR A 30 -7.68 -5.87 14.07
CA TYR A 30 -7.35 -6.81 15.15
C TYR A 30 -6.19 -7.77 14.82
N HIS A 31 -5.74 -7.80 13.56
CA HIS A 31 -4.63 -8.63 13.14
C HIS A 31 -3.81 -7.92 12.05
N CYS A 32 -2.63 -7.47 12.41
CA CYS A 32 -1.67 -6.86 11.50
C CYS A 32 -0.24 -7.32 11.83
N HIS A 33 0.70 -6.96 10.94
CA HIS A 33 2.14 -7.20 11.13
C HIS A 33 2.94 -5.89 11.23
N LEU A 34 2.28 -4.81 11.67
CA LEU A 34 2.94 -3.52 11.88
C LEU A 34 3.99 -3.61 12.98
N SER A 35 5.08 -2.86 12.85
CA SER A 35 6.13 -2.77 13.87
C SER A 35 5.68 -1.87 15.03
N PRO A 36 5.53 -2.39 16.26
CA PRO A 36 5.18 -1.56 17.42
C PRO A 36 6.25 -0.51 17.73
N LYS A 37 7.51 -0.83 17.41
CA LYS A 37 8.65 0.08 17.59
C LYS A 37 8.54 1.29 16.67
N GLU A 38 8.21 1.10 15.40
CA GLU A 38 8.08 2.22 14.45
C GLU A 38 6.92 3.14 14.83
N ILE A 39 5.84 2.58 15.40
CA ILE A 39 4.72 3.35 15.96
C ILE A 39 5.20 4.17 17.19
N TYR A 40 5.88 3.52 18.13
CA TYR A 40 6.40 4.18 19.34
C TYR A 40 7.38 5.31 19.03
N GLU A 41 8.29 5.09 18.07
CA GLU A 41 9.28 6.07 17.64
C GLU A 41 8.69 7.16 16.73
N ASN A 42 7.42 7.02 16.31
CA ASN A 42 6.78 7.86 15.30
C ASN A 42 7.68 8.02 14.06
N LYS A 43 8.18 6.89 13.57
CA LYS A 43 9.20 6.84 12.52
C LYS A 43 8.70 7.53 11.24
N ASN A 44 9.49 8.47 10.74
CA ASN A 44 9.27 9.08 9.42
C ASN A 44 9.98 8.26 8.34
N PHE A 45 9.33 8.08 7.20
CA PHE A 45 9.95 7.43 6.03
C PHE A 45 10.84 8.42 5.27
N LYS A 46 12.02 7.98 4.83
CA LYS A 46 12.97 8.83 4.09
C LYS A 46 12.51 9.14 2.67
N ASN A 47 11.76 8.22 2.03
CA ASN A 47 11.25 8.33 0.66
C ASN A 47 10.13 7.30 0.39
N LEU A 48 9.55 7.36 -0.81
CA LEU A 48 8.44 6.48 -1.20
C LEU A 48 8.86 5.01 -1.30
N THR A 49 10.11 4.71 -1.67
CA THR A 49 10.62 3.33 -1.70
C THR A 49 10.56 2.71 -0.31
N GLU A 50 11.01 3.44 0.72
CA GLU A 50 10.95 2.94 2.09
C GLU A 50 9.50 2.69 2.54
N ALA A 51 8.60 3.63 2.24
CA ALA A 51 7.19 3.53 2.62
C ALA A 51 6.43 2.42 1.86
N TRP A 52 6.86 2.08 0.64
CA TRP A 52 6.01 1.34 -0.30
C TRP A 52 6.60 0.03 -0.82
N LEU A 53 7.93 -0.09 -0.89
CA LEU A 53 8.64 -1.26 -1.41
C LEU A 53 9.38 -2.05 -0.34
N SER A 54 9.41 -1.60 0.92
CA SER A 54 10.06 -2.36 2.02
C SER A 54 9.26 -3.59 2.47
N GLY A 55 8.00 -3.73 2.05
CA GLY A 55 7.06 -4.64 2.70
C GLY A 55 5.92 -5.18 1.86
N ASP A 56 5.22 -6.10 2.54
CA ASP A 56 4.22 -7.12 2.17
C ASP A 56 4.46 -7.94 0.91
N HIS A 57 5.67 -7.83 0.32
CA HIS A 57 6.23 -8.74 -0.69
C HIS A 57 5.42 -8.95 -1.99
N TYR A 58 4.18 -8.47 -2.10
CA TYR A 58 3.35 -8.57 -3.31
C TYR A 58 3.98 -7.81 -4.48
N LYS A 59 4.50 -6.60 -4.22
CA LYS A 59 5.21 -5.81 -5.25
C LYS A 59 6.44 -6.56 -5.75
N TRP A 60 7.24 -7.14 -4.85
CA TRP A 60 8.41 -7.95 -5.21
C TRP A 60 8.02 -9.14 -6.09
N ARG A 61 6.95 -9.86 -5.72
CA ARG A 61 6.45 -10.97 -6.52
C ARG A 61 6.04 -10.53 -7.93
N LEU A 62 5.32 -9.41 -8.04
CA LEU A 62 4.90 -8.86 -9.34
C LEU A 62 6.10 -8.36 -10.17
N MET A 63 7.05 -7.67 -9.55
CA MET A 63 8.29 -7.23 -10.22
C MET A 63 9.06 -8.41 -10.81
N ARG A 64 9.20 -9.52 -10.07
CA ARG A 64 9.80 -10.77 -10.58
C ARG A 64 9.01 -11.35 -11.76
N ALA A 65 7.68 -11.36 -11.67
CA ALA A 65 6.82 -11.83 -12.75
C ALA A 65 6.92 -10.94 -14.01
N CYS A 66 7.23 -9.65 -13.84
CA CYS A 66 7.49 -8.71 -14.92
C CYS A 66 8.95 -8.72 -15.42
N GLY A 67 9.80 -9.62 -14.90
CA GLY A 67 11.20 -9.75 -15.33
C GLY A 67 12.15 -8.67 -14.79
N VAL A 68 11.76 -7.94 -13.74
CA VAL A 68 12.65 -6.98 -13.08
C VAL A 68 13.78 -7.73 -12.39
N SER A 69 15.02 -7.26 -12.57
CA SER A 69 16.20 -7.83 -11.90
C SER A 69 16.04 -7.80 -10.38
N GLU A 70 16.43 -8.88 -9.70
CA GLU A 70 16.37 -8.98 -8.23
C GLU A 70 17.18 -7.88 -7.53
N ASP A 71 18.21 -7.34 -8.21
CA ASP A 71 18.99 -6.21 -7.70
C ASP A 71 18.13 -4.96 -7.45
N LYS A 72 17.09 -4.75 -8.27
CA LYS A 72 16.11 -3.66 -8.16
C LYS A 72 14.88 -4.02 -7.31
N ILE A 73 14.88 -5.20 -6.68
CA ILE A 73 13.80 -5.64 -5.80
C ILE A 73 14.32 -5.70 -4.36
N THR A 74 15.18 -6.67 -4.06
CA THR A 74 15.76 -6.88 -2.72
C THR A 74 17.27 -6.69 -2.66
N GLY A 75 17.94 -6.46 -3.80
CA GLY A 75 19.39 -6.24 -3.87
C GLY A 75 19.83 -4.81 -3.53
N GLN A 76 20.93 -4.37 -4.15
CA GLN A 76 21.69 -3.19 -3.72
C GLN A 76 21.46 -1.94 -4.57
N ALA A 77 20.55 -2.00 -5.55
CA ALA A 77 20.14 -0.82 -6.29
C ALA A 77 19.64 0.29 -5.35
N SER A 78 19.83 1.54 -5.75
CA SER A 78 19.38 2.69 -4.96
C SER A 78 17.85 2.69 -4.82
N ASP A 79 17.35 3.37 -3.77
CA ASP A 79 15.91 3.46 -3.54
C ASP A 79 15.15 3.98 -4.76
N PHE A 80 15.73 4.96 -5.47
CA PHE A 80 15.12 5.55 -6.67
C PHE A 80 15.08 4.57 -7.84
N GLU A 81 16.16 3.80 -8.06
CA GLU A 81 16.20 2.76 -9.09
C GLU A 81 15.19 1.65 -8.80
N LYS A 82 14.99 1.27 -7.54
CA LYS A 82 13.94 0.32 -7.13
C LYS A 82 12.54 0.88 -7.36
N PHE A 83 12.33 2.17 -7.12
CA PHE A 83 11.05 2.82 -7.32
C PHE A 83 10.65 2.95 -8.79
N PHE A 84 11.63 3.21 -9.66
CA PHE A 84 11.40 3.42 -11.09
C PHE A 84 11.24 2.11 -11.90
N ALA A 85 11.72 0.99 -11.36
CA ALA A 85 11.72 -0.32 -12.02
C ALA A 85 10.33 -0.98 -12.10
#